data_AF-A0A0F9UGG0-F1
#
_entry.id   AF-A0A0F9UGG0-F1
#
_cell.length_a   1.000
_cell.length_b   1.000
_cell.length_c   1.000
_cell.angle_alpha   90.00
_cell.angle_beta   90.00
_cell.angle_gamma   90.00
#
_symmetry.space_group_name_H-M   'P 1'
#
loop_
_entity.id
_entity.type
_entity.pdbx_description
1 polymer ?
#
loop_
_entity_poly.entity_id
_entity_poly.type
_entity_poly.pdbx_seq_one_letter_code
_entity_poly.pdbx_strand_id
1 'polypeptide(L)'
;MDTTVNFTHEKVRHDQDNEVHLVVSLKAPKKDWEKERPPICVFPVIDISQSMTGQKIEYAKRSAMKLVEHLQPGDFCGLAVFSDNAELVSPPMEMTQDKKTELKNKIGDLRPVWCTNFSGGMLMGLEQLNKADLPKDLLKRVIMLTDGQANTGVAKCRRTLLPLLESNLGAVTMSCFGYGEDADQELLADLAKKGKGNYAFIQNPDDALNAFAKELGGLLSTYAQNIEIKVLAKNGHTINEVVSDVDTDGDDKKVTIKLPEILSEEEQHVVIKTTLSEQSKALPRKLLAFDVKVSCDVVNKDGKLEKVSDNLKAKMAFVKPGKEQKKADKKLDEIVALAQMVKVQIEAEEQAKRGDYSGAVASMGFISDNFATRGLEKYSTAADKLGGKMRSKQAFTSSSSYLNSYKTAGRRAYGASGMSADARNDFCGLVGESTMTNDAMKSTTDSFTVDDGADPDVVSSKITIDIDTDPNPQWPITTSPAPDTTIIITQTPPKKEKEKEKKVSSVTKKRSKRW
;
A
#
# COMPACT_ATOMS: atom_id res chain seq x y z
N MET A 1 1.41 3.04 23.41
CA MET A 1 2.47 3.31 22.44
C MET A 1 3.56 4.08 23.15
N ASP A 2 4.81 3.60 23.08
CA ASP A 2 5.95 4.37 23.57
C ASP A 2 6.38 5.33 22.46
N THR A 3 6.49 6.62 22.78
CA THR A 3 6.81 7.67 21.81
C THR A 3 8.03 8.42 22.30
N THR A 4 9.02 8.61 21.42
CA THR A 4 10.20 9.42 21.75
C THR A 4 10.46 10.45 20.68
N VAL A 5 11.06 11.56 21.08
CA VAL A 5 11.40 12.69 20.21
C VAL A 5 12.82 13.11 20.52
N ASN A 6 13.73 12.86 19.57
CA ASN A 6 15.16 13.07 19.78
C ASN A 6 15.77 13.84 18.61
N PHE A 7 16.73 14.70 18.92
CA PHE A 7 17.60 15.29 17.90
C PHE A 7 18.78 14.37 17.63
N THR A 8 19.24 14.34 16.39
CA THR A 8 20.53 13.71 16.03
C THR A 8 21.71 14.26 16.83
N HIS A 9 21.63 15.52 17.24
CA HIS A 9 22.62 16.19 18.08
C HIS A 9 21.96 16.70 19.36
N GLU A 10 22.53 16.43 20.52
CA GLU A 10 22.00 16.93 21.80
C GLU A 10 22.49 18.34 22.14
N LYS A 11 23.58 18.78 21.52
CA LYS A 11 24.27 20.05 21.79
C LYS A 11 24.73 20.70 20.49
N VAL A 12 24.29 21.93 20.25
CA VAL A 12 24.66 22.73 19.08
C VAL A 12 25.24 24.09 19.50
N ARG A 13 25.94 24.75 18.58
CA ARG A 13 26.52 26.07 18.85
C ARG A 13 25.43 27.12 19.02
N HIS A 14 25.63 28.04 19.96
CA HIS A 14 24.66 29.12 20.17
C HIS A 14 24.82 30.27 19.16
N ASP A 15 26.01 30.49 18.61
CA ASP A 15 26.40 31.67 17.86
C ASP A 15 26.24 31.53 16.34
N GLN A 16 25.40 30.60 15.91
CA GLN A 16 25.06 30.35 14.51
C GLN A 16 23.75 29.57 14.43
N ASP A 17 23.12 29.61 13.27
CA ASP A 17 22.05 28.67 12.93
C ASP A 17 22.62 27.27 12.78
N ASN A 18 21.85 26.26 13.19
CA ASN A 18 22.28 24.86 13.11
C ASN A 18 21.21 24.03 12.40
N GLU A 19 21.61 23.35 11.32
CA GLU A 19 20.76 22.33 10.70
C GLU A 19 20.92 21.00 11.45
N VAL A 20 19.81 20.47 11.96
CA VAL A 20 19.77 19.16 12.61
C VAL A 20 18.49 18.42 12.26
N HIS A 21 18.54 17.10 12.36
CA HIS A 21 17.34 16.27 12.21
C HIS A 21 16.69 16.00 13.56
N LEU A 22 15.37 16.15 13.59
CA LEU A 22 14.47 15.71 14.65
C LEU A 22 13.86 14.37 14.23
N VAL A 23 13.99 13.36 15.08
CA VAL A 23 13.44 12.01 14.86
C VAL A 23 12.33 11.78 15.88
N VAL A 24 11.13 11.50 15.37
CA VAL A 24 9.99 11.04 16.17
C VAL A 24 9.90 9.53 15.98
N SER A 25 10.10 8.77 17.06
CA SER A 25 10.01 7.31 17.04
C SER A 25 8.75 6.85 17.75
N LEU A 26 7.99 5.99 17.09
CA LEU A 26 6.79 5.34 17.60
C LEU A 26 7.09 3.86 17.79
N LYS A 27 6.89 3.34 19.01
CA LYS A 27 7.05 1.92 19.31
C LYS A 27 5.75 1.35 19.85
N ALA A 28 5.17 0.42 19.11
CA ALA A 28 4.00 -0.31 19.56
C ALA A 28 4.43 -1.41 20.55
N PRO A 29 3.70 -1.57 21.68
CA PRO A 29 3.95 -2.68 22.59
C PRO A 29 3.55 -4.00 21.94
N LYS A 30 4.04 -5.10 22.52
CA LYS A 30 3.54 -6.44 22.21
C LYS A 30 2.12 -6.60 22.73
N LYS A 31 1.20 -7.04 21.87
CA LYS A 31 -0.17 -7.42 22.22
C LYS A 31 -0.36 -8.91 21.98
N ASP A 32 -1.20 -9.54 22.81
CA ASP A 32 -1.69 -10.89 22.53
C ASP A 32 -2.73 -10.79 21.41
N TRP A 33 -2.27 -10.84 20.17
CA TRP A 33 -3.11 -10.65 18.98
C TRP A 33 -4.11 -11.79 18.77
N GLU A 34 -3.90 -12.96 19.37
CA GLU A 34 -4.86 -14.07 19.31
C GLU A 34 -6.09 -13.78 20.17
N LYS A 35 -5.92 -13.04 21.27
CA LYS A 35 -7.01 -12.70 22.21
C LYS A 35 -7.52 -11.27 22.08
N GLU A 36 -6.67 -10.35 21.66
CA GLU A 36 -6.92 -8.90 21.71
C GLU A 36 -6.68 -8.22 20.36
N ARG A 37 -7.11 -8.82 19.25
CA ARG A 37 -7.10 -8.15 17.94
C ARG A 37 -8.44 -7.46 17.62
N PRO A 38 -8.41 -6.37 16.83
CA PRO A 38 -9.64 -5.79 16.31
C PRO A 38 -10.37 -6.78 15.41
N PRO A 39 -11.72 -6.78 15.41
CA PRO A 39 -12.46 -7.48 14.37
C PRO A 39 -12.15 -6.81 13.03
N ILE A 40 -12.09 -7.60 11.97
CA ILE A 40 -11.75 -7.10 10.63
C ILE A 40 -12.86 -7.40 9.63
N CYS A 41 -12.98 -6.55 8.62
CA CYS A 41 -13.76 -6.80 7.43
C CYS A 41 -12.85 -6.78 6.21
N VAL A 42 -12.59 -7.95 5.65
CA VAL A 42 -11.75 -8.09 4.45
C VAL A 42 -12.61 -8.34 3.22
N PHE A 43 -12.32 -7.65 2.13
CA PHE A 43 -13.07 -7.78 0.89
C PHE A 43 -12.12 -8.03 -0.28
N PRO A 44 -11.85 -9.31 -0.59
CA PRO A 44 -11.13 -9.69 -1.80
C PRO A 44 -11.90 -9.28 -3.06
N VAL A 45 -11.17 -8.69 -4.00
CA VAL A 45 -11.63 -8.34 -5.32
C VAL A 45 -10.70 -9.04 -6.32
N ILE A 46 -11.18 -10.12 -6.93
CA ILE A 46 -10.36 -11.01 -7.75
C ILE A 46 -10.55 -10.69 -9.23
N ASP A 47 -9.43 -10.45 -9.90
CA ASP A 47 -9.37 -10.35 -11.35
C ASP A 47 -9.56 -11.75 -11.97
N ILE A 48 -10.62 -11.90 -12.75
CA ILE A 48 -10.93 -13.12 -13.50
C ILE A 48 -10.76 -12.89 -15.01
N SER A 49 -9.91 -11.95 -15.42
CA SER A 49 -9.62 -11.70 -16.82
C SER A 49 -8.77 -12.81 -17.46
N GLN A 50 -8.67 -12.79 -18.79
CA GLN A 50 -7.97 -13.82 -19.55
C GLN A 50 -6.48 -13.86 -19.22
N SER A 51 -5.87 -12.73 -18.87
CA SER A 51 -4.45 -12.66 -18.49
C SER A 51 -4.15 -13.34 -17.14
N MET A 52 -5.18 -13.56 -16.31
CA MET A 52 -5.12 -14.35 -15.08
C MET A 52 -5.23 -15.87 -15.30
N THR A 53 -5.38 -16.34 -16.55
CA THR A 53 -5.51 -17.78 -16.85
C THR A 53 -4.28 -18.59 -16.40
N GLY A 54 -4.49 -19.87 -16.12
CA GLY A 54 -3.43 -20.79 -15.72
C GLY A 54 -3.12 -20.65 -14.23
N GLN A 55 -1.84 -20.54 -13.89
CA GLN A 55 -1.39 -20.57 -12.50
C GLN A 55 -1.82 -19.32 -11.70
N LYS A 56 -1.92 -18.14 -12.33
CA LYS A 56 -2.23 -16.88 -11.62
C LYS A 56 -3.59 -16.93 -10.89
N ILE A 57 -4.66 -17.33 -11.59
CA ILE A 57 -6.00 -17.44 -10.98
C ILE A 57 -6.04 -18.50 -9.90
N GLU A 58 -5.34 -19.63 -10.08
CA GLU A 58 -5.28 -20.68 -9.06
C GLU A 58 -4.56 -20.20 -7.80
N TYR A 59 -3.52 -19.38 -7.92
CA TYR A 59 -2.85 -18.75 -6.77
C TYR A 59 -3.76 -17.74 -6.08
N ALA A 60 -4.46 -16.89 -6.84
CA ALA A 60 -5.41 -15.93 -6.29
C ALA A 60 -6.54 -16.62 -5.52
N LYS A 61 -7.10 -17.71 -6.07
CA LYS A 61 -8.10 -18.54 -5.40
C LYS A 61 -7.59 -19.15 -4.10
N ARG A 62 -6.41 -19.79 -4.12
CA ARG A 62 -5.80 -20.40 -2.93
C ARG A 62 -5.56 -19.36 -1.83
N SER A 63 -4.98 -18.20 -2.17
CA SER A 63 -4.79 -17.09 -1.23
C SER A 63 -6.12 -16.63 -0.62
N ALA A 64 -7.16 -16.45 -1.44
CA ALA A 64 -8.48 -16.04 -0.96
C ALA A 64 -9.17 -17.13 -0.10
N MET A 65 -9.03 -18.42 -0.43
CA MET A 65 -9.57 -19.50 0.40
C MET A 65 -8.86 -19.57 1.76
N LYS A 66 -7.54 -19.45 1.79
CA LYS A 66 -6.75 -19.42 3.02
C LYS A 66 -7.07 -18.18 3.87
N LEU A 67 -7.38 -17.03 3.24
CA LEU A 67 -7.93 -15.88 3.96
C LEU A 67 -9.17 -16.28 4.75
N VAL A 68 -10.17 -16.82 4.04
CA VAL A 68 -11.48 -17.14 4.61
C VAL A 68 -11.35 -18.16 5.75
N GLU A 69 -10.39 -19.08 5.64
CA GLU A 69 -10.08 -20.03 6.70
C GLU A 69 -9.60 -19.37 7.99
N HIS A 70 -8.71 -18.38 7.89
CA HIS A 70 -8.07 -17.71 9.04
C HIS A 70 -8.92 -16.64 9.73
N LEU A 71 -10.03 -16.21 9.12
CA LEU A 71 -10.98 -15.30 9.77
C LEU A 71 -11.61 -15.97 11.00
N GLN A 72 -11.85 -15.26 12.09
CA GLN A 72 -12.46 -15.81 13.31
C GLN A 72 -13.92 -15.35 13.42
N PRO A 73 -14.73 -15.96 14.32
CA PRO A 73 -16.05 -15.42 14.65
C PRO A 73 -15.96 -13.93 15.03
N GLY A 74 -16.88 -13.10 14.51
CA GLY A 74 -16.83 -11.64 14.62
C GLY A 74 -16.09 -10.92 13.49
N ASP A 75 -15.36 -11.63 12.62
CA ASP A 75 -14.84 -11.05 11.37
C ASP A 75 -15.86 -11.14 10.24
N PHE A 76 -15.70 -10.23 9.27
CA PHE A 76 -16.55 -10.13 8.10
C PHE A 76 -15.76 -10.35 6.82
N CYS A 77 -16.37 -11.03 5.85
CA CYS A 77 -15.79 -11.18 4.52
C CYS A 77 -16.88 -11.09 3.45
N GLY A 78 -16.51 -10.56 2.29
CA GLY A 78 -17.31 -10.63 1.07
C GLY A 78 -16.43 -11.05 -0.09
N LEU A 79 -16.96 -11.00 -1.30
CA LEU A 79 -16.18 -11.28 -2.51
C LEU A 79 -16.80 -10.54 -3.69
N ALA A 80 -15.95 -9.86 -4.44
CA ALA A 80 -16.26 -9.42 -5.78
C ALA A 80 -15.25 -9.98 -6.77
N VAL A 81 -15.66 -10.06 -8.02
CA VAL A 81 -14.80 -10.40 -9.14
C VAL A 81 -14.91 -9.32 -10.20
N PHE A 82 -13.89 -9.21 -11.05
CA PHE A 82 -13.99 -8.34 -12.21
C PHE A 82 -13.36 -8.96 -13.46
N SER A 83 -14.04 -8.75 -14.58
CA SER A 83 -13.52 -8.96 -15.93
C SER A 83 -13.90 -7.75 -16.79
N ASP A 84 -14.79 -7.84 -17.77
CA ASP A 84 -15.34 -6.67 -18.49
C ASP A 84 -16.19 -5.77 -17.57
N ASN A 85 -16.85 -6.38 -16.59
CA ASN A 85 -17.64 -5.75 -15.54
C ASN A 85 -17.19 -6.25 -14.17
N ALA A 86 -17.51 -5.48 -13.14
CA ALA A 86 -17.38 -5.92 -11.76
C ALA A 86 -18.69 -6.58 -11.31
N GLU A 87 -18.59 -7.71 -10.63
CA GLU A 87 -19.71 -8.49 -10.13
C GLU A 87 -19.55 -8.79 -8.64
N LEU A 88 -20.63 -8.59 -7.89
CA LEU A 88 -20.68 -8.94 -6.48
C LEU A 88 -21.05 -10.42 -6.33
N VAL A 89 -20.08 -11.23 -5.91
CA VAL A 89 -20.28 -12.68 -5.67
C VAL A 89 -20.87 -12.94 -4.28
N SER A 90 -20.44 -12.16 -3.29
CA SER A 90 -20.99 -12.19 -1.94
C SER A 90 -20.87 -10.82 -1.28
N PRO A 91 -21.96 -10.29 -0.68
CA PRO A 91 -21.85 -9.10 0.16
C PRO A 91 -21.00 -9.39 1.41
N PRO A 92 -20.47 -8.36 2.09
CA PRO A 92 -19.81 -8.52 3.37
C PRO A 92 -20.75 -9.19 4.39
N MET A 93 -20.34 -10.33 4.94
CA MET A 93 -21.10 -11.11 5.91
C MET A 93 -20.19 -11.64 7.02
N GLU A 94 -20.74 -11.88 8.20
CA GLU A 94 -20.00 -12.46 9.31
C GLU A 94 -19.54 -13.89 8.97
N MET A 95 -18.28 -14.21 9.28
CA MET A 95 -17.64 -15.46 8.91
C MET A 95 -17.92 -16.60 9.92
N THR A 96 -19.15 -17.09 9.90
CA THR A 96 -19.49 -18.38 10.53
C THR A 96 -18.90 -19.55 9.73
N GLN A 97 -18.80 -20.73 10.33
CA GLN A 97 -18.23 -21.91 9.65
C GLN A 97 -18.96 -22.28 8.35
N ASP A 98 -20.29 -22.16 8.35
CA ASP A 98 -21.11 -22.41 7.15
C ASP A 98 -20.85 -21.36 6.07
N LYS A 99 -20.74 -20.08 6.46
CA LYS A 99 -20.45 -18.97 5.54
C LYS A 99 -19.05 -19.03 4.97
N LYS A 100 -18.07 -19.48 5.75
CA LYS A 100 -16.73 -19.78 5.24
C LYS A 100 -16.77 -20.87 4.17
N THR A 101 -17.51 -21.95 4.41
CA THR A 101 -17.63 -23.06 3.45
C THR A 101 -18.33 -22.61 2.17
N GLU A 102 -19.43 -21.86 2.28
CA GLU A 102 -20.15 -21.26 1.16
C GLU A 102 -19.22 -20.38 0.31
N LEU A 103 -18.47 -19.48 0.95
CA LEU A 103 -17.59 -18.54 0.26
C LEU A 103 -16.40 -19.25 -0.41
N LYS A 104 -15.79 -20.25 0.24
CA LYS A 104 -14.72 -21.07 -0.36
C LYS A 104 -15.20 -21.80 -1.62
N ASN A 105 -16.41 -22.36 -1.61
CA ASN A 105 -16.98 -23.01 -2.80
C ASN A 105 -17.12 -22.01 -3.95
N LYS A 106 -17.69 -20.83 -3.69
CA LYS A 106 -17.79 -19.75 -4.70
C LYS A 106 -16.43 -19.33 -5.27
N ILE A 107 -15.38 -19.29 -4.45
CA ILE A 107 -14.01 -19.00 -4.92
C ILE A 107 -13.48 -20.13 -5.83
N GLY A 108 -13.75 -21.39 -5.50
CA GLY A 108 -13.30 -22.55 -6.30
C GLY A 108 -13.93 -22.59 -7.70
N ASP A 109 -15.18 -22.12 -7.79
CA ASP A 109 -15.95 -22.09 -9.03
C ASP A 109 -15.54 -20.96 -9.99
N LEU A 110 -14.69 -20.02 -9.57
CA LEU A 110 -14.25 -18.92 -10.45
C LEU A 110 -13.54 -19.45 -11.71
N ARG A 111 -13.82 -18.82 -12.85
CA ARG A 111 -13.24 -19.15 -14.15
C ARG A 111 -12.80 -17.87 -14.88
N PRO A 112 -11.65 -17.88 -15.59
CA PRO A 112 -11.23 -16.73 -16.38
C PRO A 112 -12.21 -16.40 -17.54
N VAL A 113 -12.38 -15.11 -17.82
CA VAL A 113 -13.23 -14.53 -18.87
C VAL A 113 -12.45 -13.41 -19.59
N TRP A 114 -12.89 -12.96 -20.76
CA TRP A 114 -12.05 -12.29 -21.77
C TRP A 114 -11.41 -10.91 -21.41
N CYS A 115 -12.03 -10.03 -20.61
CA CYS A 115 -11.60 -8.62 -20.46
C CYS A 115 -11.26 -8.20 -19.00
N THR A 116 -10.70 -6.99 -18.80
CA THR A 116 -10.28 -6.44 -17.49
C THR A 116 -10.75 -5.00 -17.25
N ASN A 117 -11.62 -4.79 -16.28
CA ASN A 117 -12.23 -3.52 -15.83
C ASN A 117 -11.84 -3.26 -14.39
N PHE A 118 -10.56 -2.96 -14.23
CA PHE A 118 -9.93 -2.72 -12.93
C PHE A 118 -10.65 -1.60 -12.14
N SER A 119 -11.02 -0.50 -12.82
CA SER A 119 -11.71 0.62 -12.16
C SER A 119 -13.07 0.23 -11.57
N GLY A 120 -13.82 -0.65 -12.23
CA GLY A 120 -15.09 -1.16 -11.73
C GLY A 120 -14.90 -2.04 -10.50
N GLY A 121 -13.94 -2.97 -10.54
CA GLY A 121 -13.64 -3.85 -9.41
C GLY A 121 -13.22 -3.07 -8.16
N MET A 122 -12.30 -2.11 -8.34
CA MET A 122 -11.84 -1.22 -7.28
C MET A 122 -13.01 -0.43 -6.65
N LEU A 123 -13.83 0.23 -7.47
CA LEU A 123 -14.95 1.00 -6.97
C LEU A 123 -15.99 0.14 -6.26
N MET A 124 -16.28 -1.06 -6.77
CA MET A 124 -17.20 -2.00 -6.14
C MET A 124 -16.72 -2.41 -4.75
N GLY A 125 -15.45 -2.80 -4.59
CA GLY A 125 -14.91 -3.17 -3.29
C GLY A 125 -15.00 -2.02 -2.27
N LEU A 126 -14.62 -0.80 -2.68
CA LEU A 126 -14.71 0.39 -1.83
C LEU A 126 -16.17 0.72 -1.48
N GLU A 127 -17.08 0.65 -2.45
CA GLU A 127 -18.50 0.94 -2.24
C GLU A 127 -19.14 -0.05 -1.27
N GLN A 128 -18.88 -1.36 -1.43
CA GLN A 128 -19.42 -2.39 -0.55
C GLN A 128 -19.00 -2.17 0.91
N LEU A 129 -17.72 -1.89 1.16
CA LEU A 129 -17.24 -1.68 2.54
C LEU A 129 -17.66 -0.33 3.14
N ASN A 130 -17.80 0.72 2.31
CA ASN A 130 -18.25 2.03 2.79
C ASN A 130 -19.76 2.09 3.05
N LYS A 131 -20.59 1.36 2.29
CA LYS A 131 -22.06 1.38 2.40
C LYS A 131 -22.65 0.26 3.26
N ALA A 132 -21.92 -0.83 3.49
CA ALA A 132 -22.42 -1.94 4.29
C ALA A 132 -22.69 -1.52 5.75
N ASP A 133 -23.78 -2.04 6.30
CA ASP A 133 -24.15 -1.90 7.71
C ASP A 133 -23.28 -2.81 8.57
N LEU A 134 -22.03 -2.38 8.75
CA LEU A 134 -20.99 -3.08 9.48
C LEU A 134 -20.72 -2.35 10.81
N PRO A 135 -20.36 -3.08 11.88
CA PRO A 135 -19.84 -2.47 13.10
C PRO A 135 -18.82 -1.36 12.83
N LYS A 136 -18.95 -0.24 13.54
CA LYS A 136 -18.16 0.98 13.27
C LYS A 136 -16.66 0.82 13.53
N ASP A 137 -16.29 -0.11 14.41
CA ASP A 137 -14.92 -0.31 14.87
C ASP A 137 -14.15 -1.38 14.07
N LEU A 138 -14.72 -1.87 12.96
CA LEU A 138 -14.07 -2.86 12.09
C LEU A 138 -12.95 -2.23 11.25
N LEU A 139 -11.82 -2.93 11.17
CA LEU A 139 -10.81 -2.59 10.16
C LEU A 139 -11.30 -3.05 8.80
N LYS A 140 -11.52 -2.11 7.89
CA LYS A 140 -12.03 -2.38 6.54
C LYS A 140 -10.87 -2.40 5.54
N ARG A 141 -10.61 -3.56 4.93
CA ARG A 141 -9.53 -3.75 3.95
C ARG A 141 -10.07 -4.35 2.66
N VAL A 142 -9.92 -3.65 1.55
CA VAL A 142 -10.05 -4.23 0.21
C VAL A 142 -8.71 -4.84 -0.18
N ILE A 143 -8.73 -6.05 -0.72
CA ILE A 143 -7.55 -6.70 -1.30
C ILE A 143 -7.81 -6.91 -2.78
N MET A 144 -7.05 -6.21 -3.63
CA MET A 144 -7.10 -6.41 -5.08
C MET A 144 -6.13 -7.52 -5.47
N LEU A 145 -6.60 -8.56 -6.16
CA LEU A 145 -5.80 -9.68 -6.67
C LEU A 145 -5.84 -9.63 -8.19
N THR A 146 -4.78 -9.17 -8.85
CA THR A 146 -4.81 -8.83 -10.28
C THR A 146 -3.41 -8.89 -10.89
N ASP A 147 -3.33 -8.93 -12.22
CA ASP A 147 -2.11 -8.60 -12.95
C ASP A 147 -2.13 -7.14 -13.49
N GLY A 148 -3.00 -6.27 -12.98
CA GLY A 148 -2.90 -4.82 -13.13
C GLY A 148 -3.16 -4.27 -14.53
N GLN A 149 -3.62 -5.08 -15.49
CA GLN A 149 -3.87 -4.62 -16.86
C GLN A 149 -5.21 -3.87 -16.96
N ALA A 150 -5.21 -2.55 -16.70
CA ALA A 150 -6.39 -1.70 -16.81
C ALA A 150 -6.79 -1.41 -18.28
N ASN A 151 -7.42 -2.37 -18.96
CA ASN A 151 -7.74 -2.29 -20.39
C ASN A 151 -9.11 -1.62 -20.68
N THR A 152 -10.06 -1.72 -19.74
CA THR A 152 -11.44 -1.20 -19.87
C THR A 152 -11.90 -0.45 -18.60
N GLY A 153 -13.01 0.30 -18.69
CA GLY A 153 -13.55 1.09 -17.58
C GLY A 153 -13.36 2.61 -17.67
N VAL A 154 -13.80 3.33 -16.63
CA VAL A 154 -13.82 4.81 -16.56
C VAL A 154 -12.44 5.41 -16.32
N ALA A 155 -11.51 4.62 -15.79
CA ALA A 155 -10.14 5.01 -15.51
C ALA A 155 -9.20 3.90 -15.97
N LYS A 156 -8.30 4.23 -16.91
CA LYS A 156 -7.43 3.27 -17.62
C LYS A 156 -5.95 3.51 -17.39
N CYS A 157 -5.60 4.57 -16.67
CA CYS A 157 -4.22 4.92 -16.41
C CYS A 157 -4.06 5.53 -15.03
N ARG A 158 -2.82 5.48 -14.53
CA ARG A 158 -2.38 6.04 -13.24
C ARG A 158 -3.00 7.41 -12.92
N ARG A 159 -3.01 8.34 -13.88
CA ARG A 159 -3.53 9.71 -13.71
C ARG A 159 -5.03 9.78 -13.40
N THR A 160 -5.79 8.76 -13.78
CA THR A 160 -7.25 8.67 -13.56
C THR A 160 -7.61 7.75 -12.39
N LEU A 161 -6.84 6.68 -12.16
CA LEU A 161 -7.12 5.70 -11.11
C LEU A 161 -6.78 6.24 -9.70
N LEU A 162 -5.66 6.95 -9.54
CA LEU A 162 -5.25 7.45 -8.22
C LEU A 162 -6.22 8.49 -7.63
N PRO A 163 -6.70 9.51 -8.37
CA PRO A 163 -7.69 10.45 -7.85
C PRO A 163 -9.05 9.78 -7.58
N LEU A 164 -9.41 8.78 -8.40
CA LEU A 164 -10.65 8.03 -8.24
C LEU A 164 -10.64 7.21 -6.95
N LEU A 165 -9.53 6.50 -6.68
CA LEU A 165 -9.31 5.81 -5.41
C LEU A 165 -9.41 6.79 -4.23
N GLU A 166 -8.67 7.88 -4.27
CA GLU A 166 -8.65 8.88 -3.20
C GLU A 166 -10.05 9.42 -2.85
N SER A 167 -10.86 9.69 -3.88
CA SER A 167 -12.21 10.22 -3.71
C SER A 167 -13.20 9.20 -3.13
N ASN A 168 -12.89 7.90 -3.20
CA ASN A 168 -13.78 6.81 -2.79
C ASN A 168 -13.24 5.95 -1.64
N LEU A 169 -12.01 6.21 -1.16
CA LEU A 169 -11.35 5.39 -0.15
C LEU A 169 -12.11 5.42 1.19
N GLY A 170 -12.56 6.59 1.63
CA GLY A 170 -13.29 6.74 2.89
C GLY A 170 -12.45 6.26 4.08
N ALA A 171 -13.03 5.39 4.92
CA ALA A 171 -12.36 4.74 6.05
C ALA A 171 -11.76 3.36 5.68
N VAL A 172 -11.91 2.94 4.43
CA VAL A 172 -11.40 1.68 3.92
C VAL A 172 -9.92 1.83 3.58
N THR A 173 -9.15 0.76 3.73
CA THR A 173 -7.76 0.66 3.26
C THR A 173 -7.70 -0.35 2.12
N MET A 174 -6.73 -0.22 1.22
CA MET A 174 -6.63 -1.07 0.03
C MET A 174 -5.20 -1.55 -0.21
N SER A 175 -5.04 -2.87 -0.31
CA SER A 175 -3.80 -3.54 -0.71
C SER A 175 -3.93 -4.12 -2.12
N CYS A 176 -2.81 -4.30 -2.81
CA CYS A 176 -2.76 -4.82 -4.17
C CYS A 176 -1.75 -5.97 -4.29
N PHE A 177 -2.19 -7.09 -4.84
CA PHE A 177 -1.37 -8.27 -5.12
C PHE A 177 -1.25 -8.41 -6.63
N GLY A 178 -0.05 -8.16 -7.15
CA GLY A 178 0.30 -8.22 -8.57
C GLY A 178 0.78 -9.61 -8.97
N TYR A 179 0.05 -10.32 -9.84
CA TYR A 179 0.39 -11.68 -10.27
C TYR A 179 1.09 -11.69 -11.64
N GLY A 180 2.31 -12.24 -11.69
CA GLY A 180 3.08 -12.41 -12.92
C GLY A 180 3.86 -11.17 -13.37
N GLU A 181 4.94 -11.39 -14.12
CA GLU A 181 5.89 -10.34 -14.53
C GLU A 181 5.29 -9.26 -15.44
N ASP A 182 4.22 -9.60 -16.14
CA ASP A 182 3.45 -8.70 -17.00
C ASP A 182 2.55 -7.73 -16.22
N ALA A 183 2.54 -7.81 -14.88
CA ALA A 183 1.75 -6.90 -14.08
C ALA A 183 2.27 -5.46 -14.09
N ASP A 184 1.35 -4.48 -14.10
CA ASP A 184 1.71 -3.06 -13.92
C ASP A 184 2.04 -2.79 -12.44
N GLN A 185 3.24 -3.22 -12.05
CA GLN A 185 3.72 -3.18 -10.66
C GLN A 185 3.79 -1.75 -10.12
N GLU A 186 4.13 -0.78 -10.96
CA GLU A 186 4.18 0.62 -10.55
C GLU A 186 2.78 1.12 -10.23
N LEU A 187 1.80 0.90 -11.13
CA LEU A 187 0.42 1.29 -10.90
C LEU A 187 -0.15 0.66 -9.63
N LEU A 188 0.05 -0.65 -9.45
CA LEU A 188 -0.45 -1.37 -8.27
C LEU A 188 0.22 -0.91 -6.98
N ALA A 189 1.54 -0.62 -7.01
CA ALA A 189 2.24 -0.06 -5.87
C ALA A 189 1.76 1.35 -5.50
N ASP A 190 1.48 2.19 -6.49
CA ASP A 190 0.94 3.54 -6.25
C ASP A 190 -0.50 3.48 -5.74
N LEU A 191 -1.31 2.55 -6.22
CA LEU A 191 -2.67 2.33 -5.74
C LEU A 191 -2.69 1.81 -4.32
N ALA A 192 -1.85 0.83 -3.97
CA ALA A 192 -1.68 0.37 -2.60
C ALA A 192 -1.21 1.52 -1.69
N LYS A 193 -0.21 2.30 -2.14
CA LYS A 193 0.27 3.49 -1.40
C LYS A 193 -0.89 4.45 -1.12
N LYS A 194 -1.62 4.84 -2.17
CA LYS A 194 -2.71 5.80 -2.04
C LYS A 194 -3.91 5.23 -1.27
N GLY A 195 -4.09 3.91 -1.34
CA GLY A 195 -5.06 3.13 -0.58
C GLY A 195 -4.65 2.84 0.86
N LYS A 196 -3.47 3.29 1.31
CA LYS A 196 -2.93 3.05 2.66
C LYS A 196 -2.80 1.56 3.00
N GLY A 197 -2.55 0.72 2.00
CA GLY A 197 -2.26 -0.71 2.16
C GLY A 197 -0.90 -1.09 1.59
N ASN A 198 -0.68 -2.39 1.43
CA ASN A 198 0.59 -2.94 0.96
C ASN A 198 0.47 -3.42 -0.49
N TYR A 199 1.61 -3.43 -1.18
CA TYR A 199 1.74 -4.04 -2.49
C TYR A 199 2.65 -5.27 -2.41
N ALA A 200 2.20 -6.39 -2.97
CA ALA A 200 2.98 -7.60 -3.08
C ALA A 200 3.06 -8.05 -4.54
N PHE A 201 4.27 -8.36 -4.99
CA PHE A 201 4.51 -8.96 -6.28
C PHE A 201 4.61 -10.48 -6.14
N ILE A 202 3.83 -11.22 -6.93
CA ILE A 202 3.68 -12.67 -6.84
C ILE A 202 4.23 -13.31 -8.12
N GLN A 203 5.34 -14.03 -8.00
CA GLN A 203 5.94 -14.79 -9.11
C GLN A 203 5.54 -16.27 -9.08
N ASN A 204 5.42 -16.84 -7.88
CA ASN A 204 5.15 -18.26 -7.68
C ASN A 204 4.09 -18.47 -6.57
N PRO A 205 3.56 -19.70 -6.37
CA PRO A 205 2.49 -19.95 -5.41
C PRO A 205 2.92 -19.69 -3.96
N ASP A 206 4.15 -20.03 -3.62
CA ASP A 206 4.68 -19.87 -2.26
C ASP A 206 4.83 -18.38 -1.92
N ASP A 207 5.24 -17.55 -2.88
CA ASP A 207 5.26 -16.10 -2.74
C ASP A 207 3.85 -15.55 -2.48
N ALA A 208 2.85 -16.08 -3.20
CA ALA A 208 1.45 -15.69 -3.07
C ALA A 208 0.94 -15.92 -1.65
N LEU A 209 1.12 -17.15 -1.15
CA LEU A 209 0.68 -17.53 0.18
C LEU A 209 1.44 -16.76 1.26
N ASN A 210 2.76 -16.64 1.14
CA ASN A 210 3.58 -15.95 2.13
C ASN A 210 3.31 -14.44 2.20
N ALA A 211 3.20 -13.77 1.04
CA ALA A 211 2.90 -12.34 1.02
C ALA A 211 1.50 -12.07 1.58
N PHE A 212 0.55 -12.94 1.25
CA PHE A 212 -0.83 -12.82 1.70
C PHE A 212 -0.98 -13.12 3.20
N ALA A 213 -0.28 -14.14 3.70
CA ALA A 213 -0.23 -14.46 5.13
C ALA A 213 0.35 -13.30 5.95
N LYS A 214 1.41 -12.65 5.45
CA LYS A 214 1.98 -11.46 6.09
C LYS A 214 1.04 -10.26 6.05
N GLU A 215 0.31 -10.04 4.95
CA GLU A 215 -0.70 -8.99 4.88
C GLU A 215 -1.81 -9.23 5.91
N LEU A 216 -2.32 -10.46 5.98
CA LEU A 216 -3.36 -10.82 6.92
C LEU A 216 -2.85 -10.73 8.36
N GLY A 217 -1.70 -11.34 8.67
CA GLY A 217 -1.07 -11.26 10.00
C GLY A 217 -0.75 -9.81 10.39
N GLY A 218 -0.35 -8.99 9.43
CA GLY A 218 -0.19 -7.55 9.61
C GLY A 218 -1.49 -6.88 10.03
N LEU A 219 -2.55 -7.04 9.24
CA LEU A 219 -3.87 -6.48 9.54
C LEU A 219 -4.43 -6.97 10.91
N LEU A 220 -4.23 -8.25 11.23
CA LEU A 220 -4.64 -8.84 12.51
C LEU A 220 -3.82 -8.30 13.70
N SER A 221 -2.60 -7.85 13.45
CA SER A 221 -1.69 -7.30 14.45
C SER A 221 -1.74 -5.79 14.59
N THR A 222 -2.65 -5.09 13.89
CA THR A 222 -2.77 -3.63 13.97
C THR A 222 -3.01 -3.17 15.40
N TYR A 223 -2.10 -2.33 15.90
CA TYR A 223 -2.15 -1.80 17.27
C TYR A 223 -2.87 -0.45 17.34
N ALA A 224 -2.52 0.48 16.43
CA ALA A 224 -3.15 1.79 16.34
C ALA A 224 -3.30 2.25 14.91
N GLN A 225 -4.27 3.14 14.68
CA GLN A 225 -4.62 3.70 13.38
C GLN A 225 -4.76 5.22 13.45
N ASN A 226 -4.89 5.84 12.27
CA ASN A 226 -5.13 7.29 12.12
C ASN A 226 -4.12 8.11 12.93
N ILE A 227 -2.85 7.72 12.86
CA ILE A 227 -1.79 8.33 13.63
C ILE A 227 -1.52 9.72 13.04
N GLU A 228 -1.58 10.73 13.89
CA GLU A 228 -1.30 12.11 13.56
C GLU A 228 -0.21 12.64 14.48
N ILE A 229 0.90 13.09 13.89
CA ILE A 229 2.02 13.73 14.59
C ILE A 229 2.00 15.21 14.22
N LYS A 230 1.71 16.06 15.19
CA LYS A 230 1.73 17.52 15.07
C LYS A 230 3.02 18.05 15.69
N VAL A 231 3.86 18.68 14.89
CA VAL A 231 5.11 19.32 15.33
C VAL A 231 4.97 20.83 15.20
N LEU A 232 5.21 21.54 16.30
CA LEU A 232 5.10 22.99 16.38
C LEU A 232 6.44 23.59 16.81
N ALA A 233 7.03 24.39 15.93
CA ALA A 233 8.27 25.12 16.19
C ALA A 233 8.07 26.21 17.25
N LYS A 234 9.06 26.36 18.13
CA LYS A 234 9.10 27.36 19.19
C LYS A 234 10.38 28.19 19.06
N ASN A 235 10.40 29.34 19.74
CA ASN A 235 11.61 30.15 19.93
C ASN A 235 12.38 30.50 18.64
N GLY A 236 11.66 30.78 17.56
CA GLY A 236 12.24 31.22 16.28
C GLY A 236 12.68 30.11 15.34
N HIS A 237 12.84 28.87 15.83
CA HIS A 237 13.25 27.73 15.02
C HIS A 237 12.25 27.41 13.90
N THR A 238 12.69 26.61 12.93
CA THR A 238 11.91 26.27 11.74
C THR A 238 12.02 24.80 11.38
N ILE A 239 10.98 24.32 10.71
CA ILE A 239 10.89 23.04 10.06
C ILE A 239 11.22 23.27 8.59
N ASN A 240 12.28 22.63 8.08
CA ASN A 240 12.64 22.77 6.66
C ASN A 240 11.84 21.80 5.81
N GLU A 241 11.77 20.55 6.25
CA GLU A 241 11.21 19.45 5.47
C GLU A 241 10.95 18.22 6.35
N VAL A 242 9.92 17.45 6.02
CA VAL A 242 9.76 16.06 6.52
C VAL A 242 10.44 15.13 5.51
N VAL A 243 11.52 14.49 5.93
CA VAL A 243 12.38 13.66 5.06
C VAL A 243 11.76 12.29 4.79
N SER A 244 11.04 11.74 5.76
CA SER A 244 10.31 10.48 5.60
C SER A 244 9.21 10.62 4.53
N ASP A 245 9.01 9.59 3.71
CA ASP A 245 7.96 9.58 2.67
C ASP A 245 6.58 9.28 3.27
N VAL A 246 5.96 10.33 3.81
CA VAL A 246 4.69 10.31 4.53
C VAL A 246 3.82 11.50 4.12
N ASP A 247 2.51 11.39 4.34
CA ASP A 247 1.59 12.49 4.04
C ASP A 247 1.77 13.60 5.08
N THR A 248 1.99 14.83 4.59
CA THR A 248 2.21 16.01 5.44
C THR A 248 1.37 17.19 5.00
N ASP A 249 1.02 18.04 5.96
CA ASP A 249 0.31 19.29 5.75
C ASP A 249 0.81 20.34 6.75
N GLY A 250 1.16 21.53 6.26
CA GLY A 250 1.67 22.62 7.09
C GLY A 250 2.78 23.44 6.45
N ASP A 251 3.52 24.13 7.30
CA ASP A 251 4.55 25.11 6.94
C ASP A 251 5.81 24.99 7.85
N ASP A 252 6.69 25.98 7.77
CA ASP A 252 7.95 26.04 8.50
C ASP A 252 7.79 26.23 10.02
N LYS A 253 6.59 26.55 10.51
CA LYS A 253 6.29 26.70 11.94
C LYS A 253 5.49 25.54 12.48
N LYS A 254 4.67 24.90 11.66
CA LYS A 254 3.84 23.78 12.10
C LYS A 254 3.65 22.80 10.96
N VAL A 255 3.95 21.53 11.23
CA VAL A 255 3.61 20.43 10.31
C VAL A 255 2.74 19.40 11.02
N THR A 256 1.76 18.88 10.29
CA THR A 256 0.95 17.72 10.66
C THR A 256 1.34 16.57 9.75
N ILE A 257 1.75 15.45 10.34
CA ILE A 257 2.23 14.27 9.64
C ILE A 257 1.23 13.15 9.92
N LYS A 258 0.81 12.44 8.88
CA LYS A 258 -0.20 11.38 8.97
C LYS A 258 0.41 10.04 8.63
N LEU A 259 0.22 9.06 9.51
CA LEU A 259 0.55 7.66 9.26
C LEU A 259 -0.74 6.83 9.36
N PRO A 260 -0.92 5.84 8.48
CA PRO A 260 -2.18 5.09 8.42
C PRO A 260 -2.39 4.23 9.67
N GLU A 261 -1.37 3.46 10.05
CA GLU A 261 -1.40 2.50 11.15
C GLU A 261 0.01 2.09 11.59
N ILE A 262 0.07 1.50 12.78
CA ILE A 262 1.26 0.83 13.34
C ILE A 262 0.84 -0.53 13.90
N LEU A 263 1.63 -1.56 13.63
CA LEU A 263 1.40 -2.93 14.09
C LEU A 263 1.97 -3.15 15.47
N SER A 264 1.47 -4.18 16.17
CA SER A 264 2.08 -4.68 17.40
C SER A 264 3.56 -4.96 17.18
N GLU A 265 4.38 -4.57 18.16
CA GLU A 265 5.85 -4.70 18.14
C GLU A 265 6.56 -3.90 17.03
N GLU A 266 5.84 -3.11 16.23
CA GLU A 266 6.44 -2.28 15.18
C GLU A 266 7.11 -1.05 15.78
N GLU A 267 8.25 -0.69 15.19
CA GLU A 267 8.93 0.57 15.44
C GLU A 267 8.96 1.39 14.14
N GLN A 268 8.36 2.58 14.17
CA GLN A 268 8.31 3.49 13.02
C GLN A 268 9.01 4.81 13.38
N HIS A 269 9.72 5.37 12.41
CA HIS A 269 10.48 6.61 12.58
C HIS A 269 10.08 7.67 11.55
N VAL A 270 9.82 8.87 12.03
CA VAL A 270 9.59 10.06 11.19
C VAL A 270 10.74 11.03 11.37
N VAL A 271 11.43 11.32 10.26
CA VAL A 271 12.60 12.20 10.23
C VAL A 271 12.20 13.56 9.69
N ILE A 272 12.55 14.61 10.43
CA ILE A 272 12.25 16.00 10.09
C ILE A 272 13.56 16.79 10.07
N LYS A 273 13.87 17.42 8.93
CA LYS A 273 14.97 18.37 8.81
C LYS A 273 14.53 19.71 9.41
N THR A 274 15.34 20.25 10.33
CA THR A 274 15.03 21.48 11.06
C THR A 274 16.22 22.43 11.11
N THR A 275 15.93 23.73 11.20
CA THR A 275 16.92 24.76 11.48
C THR A 275 16.68 25.31 12.88
N LEU A 276 17.68 25.17 13.73
CA LEU A 276 17.71 25.74 15.06
C LEU A 276 18.39 27.10 15.01
N SER A 277 17.58 28.15 15.03
CA SER A 277 18.04 29.54 15.07
C SER A 277 19.06 29.83 16.17
N GLU A 278 20.05 30.65 15.85
CA GLU A 278 21.06 31.12 16.78
C GLU A 278 20.47 31.76 18.05
N GLN A 279 21.23 31.72 19.13
CA GLN A 279 20.90 32.28 20.42
C GLN A 279 21.97 33.30 20.82
N SER A 280 21.53 34.43 21.39
CA SER A 280 22.44 35.52 21.79
C SER A 280 23.55 35.11 22.75
N LYS A 281 23.38 33.99 23.47
CA LYS A 281 24.40 33.39 24.33
C LYS A 281 24.15 31.88 24.52
N ALA A 282 25.19 31.17 24.94
CA ALA A 282 25.05 29.81 25.47
C ALA A 282 24.05 29.79 26.63
N LEU A 283 23.19 28.77 26.66
CA LEU A 283 22.12 28.66 27.64
C LEU A 283 22.46 27.61 28.71
N PRO A 284 22.19 27.89 30.00
CA PRO A 284 22.49 26.96 31.10
C PRO A 284 21.55 25.75 31.12
N ARG A 285 20.40 25.83 30.44
CA ARG A 285 19.40 24.77 30.35
C ARG A 285 19.02 24.54 28.89
N LYS A 286 18.55 23.33 28.58
CA LYS A 286 18.03 23.02 27.24
C LYS A 286 16.81 23.91 26.94
N LEU A 287 16.81 24.55 25.77
CA LEU A 287 15.72 25.37 25.26
C LEU A 287 14.68 24.48 24.60
N LEU A 288 13.39 24.78 24.78
CA LEU A 288 12.32 24.09 24.06
C LEU A 288 12.39 24.48 22.59
N ALA A 289 12.63 23.52 21.71
CA ALA A 289 12.71 23.76 20.29
C ALA A 289 11.39 23.47 19.57
N PHE A 290 10.75 22.35 19.92
CA PHE A 290 9.47 21.92 19.34
C PHE A 290 8.55 21.32 20.40
N ASP A 291 7.26 21.62 20.30
CA ASP A 291 6.20 20.81 20.90
C ASP A 291 5.77 19.75 19.89
N VAL A 292 5.65 18.49 20.32
CA VAL A 292 5.23 17.38 19.47
C VAL A 292 4.02 16.72 20.11
N LYS A 293 2.90 16.66 19.40
CA LYS A 293 1.70 15.93 19.84
C LYS A 293 1.48 14.75 18.91
N VAL A 294 1.39 13.56 19.49
CA VAL A 294 1.02 12.35 18.76
C VAL A 294 -0.38 11.94 19.19
N SER A 295 -1.27 11.66 18.25
CA SER A 295 -2.60 11.11 18.53
C SER A 295 -2.92 9.98 17.57
N CYS A 296 -3.61 8.96 18.06
CA CYS A 296 -3.99 7.78 17.27
C CYS A 296 -5.23 7.12 17.88
N ASP A 297 -5.89 6.29 17.09
CA ASP A 297 -6.99 5.44 17.53
C ASP A 297 -6.43 4.06 17.86
N VAL A 298 -6.52 3.62 19.12
CA VAL A 298 -5.96 2.36 19.63
C VAL A 298 -7.09 1.38 19.91
N VAL A 299 -6.87 0.11 19.59
CA VAL A 299 -7.82 -0.97 19.93
C VAL A 299 -7.69 -1.30 21.42
N ASN A 300 -8.73 -1.00 22.19
CA ASN A 300 -8.79 -1.32 23.61
C ASN A 300 -9.03 -2.83 23.85
N LYS A 301 -9.15 -3.25 25.11
CA LYS A 301 -9.35 -4.67 25.47
C LYS A 301 -10.69 -5.24 25.02
N ASP A 302 -11.68 -4.38 24.81
CA ASP A 302 -13.03 -4.76 24.37
C ASP A 302 -13.15 -4.75 22.82
N GLY A 303 -12.03 -4.60 22.10
CA GLY A 303 -12.00 -4.55 20.64
C GLY A 303 -12.51 -3.23 20.04
N LYS A 304 -12.70 -2.19 20.85
CA LYS A 304 -13.17 -0.87 20.40
C LYS A 304 -12.02 0.10 20.17
N LEU A 305 -12.20 1.02 19.23
CA LEU A 305 -11.25 2.09 18.96
C LEU A 305 -11.40 3.23 19.97
N GLU A 306 -10.31 3.56 20.66
CA GLU A 306 -10.21 4.68 21.58
C GLU A 306 -9.13 5.66 21.12
N LYS A 307 -9.46 6.96 21.11
CA LYS A 307 -8.49 7.99 20.76
C LYS A 307 -7.53 8.26 21.93
N VAL A 308 -6.26 7.99 21.71
CA VAL A 308 -5.17 8.24 22.67
C VAL A 308 -4.29 9.36 22.13
N SER A 309 -3.75 10.21 23.02
CA SER A 309 -2.76 11.21 22.63
C SER A 309 -1.66 11.41 23.66
N ASP A 310 -0.46 11.71 23.19
CA ASP A 310 0.70 12.05 23.99
C ASP A 310 1.29 13.39 23.55
N ASN A 311 1.88 14.14 24.49
CA ASN A 311 2.50 15.45 24.24
C ASN A 311 3.95 15.44 24.72
N LEU A 312 4.87 15.56 23.77
CA LEU A 312 6.31 15.53 23.97
C LEU A 312 6.93 16.90 23.69
N LYS A 313 8.11 17.12 24.27
CA LYS A 313 8.86 18.37 24.17
C LYS A 313 10.27 18.10 23.68
N ALA A 314 10.59 18.50 22.46
CA ALA A 314 11.94 18.43 21.93
C ALA A 314 12.76 19.61 22.47
N LYS A 315 13.81 19.35 23.25
CA LYS A 315 14.65 20.40 23.83
C LYS A 315 16.10 20.27 23.38
N MET A 316 16.74 21.42 23.09
CA MET A 316 18.12 21.50 22.59
C MET A 316 19.05 22.24 23.57
N ALA A 317 20.28 21.76 23.74
CA ALA A 317 21.32 22.52 24.44
C ALA A 317 22.09 23.43 23.47
N PHE A 318 22.14 24.73 23.76
CA PHE A 318 22.95 25.71 23.02
C PHE A 318 24.22 26.03 23.80
N VAL A 319 25.38 25.67 23.23
CA VAL A 319 26.69 25.72 23.89
C VAL A 319 27.66 26.65 23.17
N LYS A 320 28.76 26.99 23.85
CA LYS A 320 29.85 27.79 23.26
C LYS A 320 30.59 26.98 22.17
N PRO A 321 31.23 27.65 21.20
CA PRO A 321 32.08 26.99 20.21
C PRO A 321 33.12 26.05 20.85
N GLY A 322 33.30 24.88 20.24
CA GLY A 322 34.17 23.80 20.71
C GLY A 322 33.55 22.88 21.76
N LYS A 323 32.30 23.13 22.20
CA LYS A 323 31.57 22.28 23.15
C LYS A 323 30.37 21.55 22.51
N GLU A 324 30.07 21.85 21.26
CA GLU A 324 29.05 21.19 20.47
C GLU A 324 29.36 19.71 20.23
N GLN A 325 28.30 18.96 19.95
CA GLN A 325 28.43 17.59 19.50
C GLN A 325 28.93 17.59 18.05
N LYS A 326 30.04 16.90 17.78
CA LYS A 326 30.69 16.88 16.45
C LYS A 326 30.08 15.88 15.47
N LYS A 327 29.54 14.79 15.98
CA LYS A 327 28.94 13.70 15.19
C LYS A 327 27.56 13.40 15.74
N ALA A 328 26.60 13.10 14.88
CA ALA A 328 25.27 12.66 15.28
C ALA A 328 25.34 11.40 16.17
N ASP A 329 24.29 11.19 16.96
CA ASP A 329 24.07 9.88 17.58
C ASP A 329 23.98 8.81 16.50
N LYS A 330 24.75 7.73 16.64
CA LYS A 330 24.91 6.73 15.58
C LYS A 330 23.58 6.10 15.17
N LYS A 331 22.71 5.74 16.12
CA LYS A 331 21.44 5.07 15.82
C LYS A 331 20.47 6.03 15.13
N LEU A 332 20.40 7.28 15.60
CA LEU A 332 19.59 8.30 14.94
C LEU A 332 20.13 8.63 13.54
N ASP A 333 21.45 8.62 13.35
CA ASP A 333 22.09 8.89 12.06
C ASP A 333 21.78 7.80 11.02
N GLU A 334 21.75 6.54 11.45
CA GLU A 334 21.33 5.38 10.65
C GLU A 334 19.85 5.49 10.21
N ILE A 335 18.97 5.93 11.11
CA ILE A 335 17.54 6.21 10.80
C ILE A 335 17.41 7.34 9.77
N VAL A 336 18.16 8.44 9.98
CA VAL A 336 18.18 9.58 9.04
C VAL A 336 18.71 9.15 7.67
N ALA A 337 19.77 8.33 7.63
CA ALA A 337 20.35 7.83 6.40
C ALA A 337 19.35 6.98 5.60
N LEU A 338 18.59 6.10 6.27
CA LEU A 338 17.53 5.34 5.61
C LEU A 338 16.47 6.26 4.99
N ALA A 339 15.97 7.24 5.74
CA ALA A 339 14.95 8.17 5.25
C ALA A 339 15.46 9.00 4.06
N GLN A 340 16.69 9.51 4.13
CA GLN A 340 17.33 10.26 3.04
C GLN A 340 17.53 9.40 1.79
N MET A 341 17.97 8.15 1.95
CA MET A 341 18.18 7.23 0.84
C MET A 341 16.87 6.91 0.12
N VAL A 342 15.80 6.63 0.86
CA VAL A 342 14.47 6.37 0.26
C VAL A 342 13.96 7.60 -0.49
N LYS A 343 14.14 8.80 0.08
CA LYS A 343 13.78 10.05 -0.60
C LYS A 343 14.56 10.24 -1.91
N VAL A 344 15.89 10.11 -1.88
CA VAL A 344 16.74 10.26 -3.07
C VAL A 344 16.45 9.15 -4.10
N GLN A 345 16.15 7.93 -3.66
CA GLN A 345 15.73 6.85 -4.54
C GLN A 345 14.48 7.25 -5.34
N ILE A 346 13.46 7.80 -4.67
CA ILE A 346 12.23 8.24 -5.34
C ILE A 346 12.53 9.32 -6.40
N GLU A 347 13.37 10.29 -6.07
CA GLU A 347 13.80 11.35 -7.01
C GLU A 347 14.59 10.78 -8.21
N ALA A 348 15.51 9.85 -7.95
CA ALA A 348 16.32 9.18 -8.96
C ALA A 348 15.46 8.31 -9.90
N GLU A 349 14.44 7.63 -9.38
CA GLU A 349 13.49 6.88 -10.21
C GLU A 349 12.68 7.81 -11.12
N GLU A 350 12.28 8.99 -10.65
CA GLU A 350 11.60 9.98 -11.50
C GLU A 350 12.50 10.53 -12.61
N GLN A 351 13.80 10.68 -12.35
CA GLN A 351 14.79 11.01 -13.39
C GLN A 351 14.91 9.86 -14.40
N ALA A 352 15.05 8.61 -13.94
CA ALA A 352 15.14 7.43 -14.79
C ALA A 352 13.89 7.24 -15.67
N LYS A 353 12.69 7.52 -15.14
CA LYS A 353 11.43 7.51 -15.92
C LYS A 353 11.42 8.56 -17.04
N ARG A 354 12.09 9.69 -16.85
CA ARG A 354 12.27 10.73 -17.87
C ARG A 354 13.41 10.44 -18.83
N GLY A 355 14.11 9.31 -18.65
CA GLY A 355 15.27 8.89 -19.44
C GLY A 355 16.60 9.47 -18.95
N ASP A 356 16.62 10.21 -17.83
CA ASP A 356 17.84 10.76 -17.23
C ASP A 356 18.48 9.74 -16.27
N TYR A 357 19.05 8.68 -16.83
CA TYR A 357 19.74 7.64 -16.06
C TYR A 357 21.05 8.15 -15.45
N SER A 358 21.73 9.09 -16.12
CA SER A 358 22.93 9.74 -15.60
C SER A 358 22.64 10.52 -14.33
N GLY A 359 21.56 11.31 -14.31
CA GLY A 359 21.10 12.05 -13.14
C GLY A 359 20.70 11.10 -12.01
N ALA A 360 20.01 10.01 -12.33
CA ALA A 360 19.58 9.01 -11.35
C ALA A 360 20.78 8.40 -10.61
N VAL A 361 21.80 7.97 -11.37
CA VAL A 361 23.04 7.41 -10.81
C VAL A 361 23.82 8.47 -10.03
N ALA A 362 23.94 9.69 -10.55
CA ALA A 362 24.65 10.77 -9.87
C ALA A 362 24.00 11.14 -8.53
N SER A 363 22.67 11.17 -8.47
CA SER A 363 21.92 11.48 -7.25
C SER A 363 22.14 10.40 -6.19
N MET A 364 22.09 9.13 -6.57
CA MET A 364 22.41 8.01 -5.67
C MET A 364 23.89 7.97 -5.26
N GLY A 365 24.81 8.31 -6.16
CA GLY A 365 26.24 8.39 -5.86
C GLY A 365 26.56 9.51 -4.87
N PHE A 366 25.93 10.68 -5.02
CA PHE A 366 26.10 11.80 -4.08
C PHE A 366 25.67 11.44 -2.65
N ILE A 367 24.55 10.74 -2.49
CA ILE A 367 24.11 10.30 -1.16
C ILE A 367 24.98 9.16 -0.63
N SER A 368 25.51 8.29 -1.51
CA SER A 368 26.51 7.27 -1.14
C SER A 368 27.76 7.89 -0.55
N ASP A 369 28.36 8.87 -1.22
CA ASP A 369 29.54 9.60 -0.74
C ASP A 369 29.26 10.29 0.60
N ASN A 370 28.08 10.90 0.76
CA ASN A 370 27.66 11.50 2.03
C ASN A 370 27.66 10.45 3.17
N PHE A 371 27.09 9.27 2.93
CA PHE A 371 27.07 8.19 3.93
C PHE A 371 28.47 7.67 4.25
N ALA A 372 29.35 7.51 3.26
CA ALA A 372 30.74 7.11 3.47
C ALA A 372 31.48 8.11 4.37
N THR A 373 31.33 9.42 4.14
CA THR A 373 31.95 10.46 5.00
C THR A 373 31.44 10.46 6.45
N ARG A 374 30.21 9.97 6.68
CA ARG A 374 29.62 9.78 8.02
C ARG A 374 30.02 8.45 8.68
N GLY A 375 30.72 7.57 7.95
CA GLY A 375 31.09 6.23 8.41
C GLY A 375 29.94 5.22 8.34
N LEU A 376 28.96 5.44 7.46
CA LEU A 376 27.78 4.61 7.25
C LEU A 376 27.95 3.72 6.01
N GLU A 377 29.02 2.93 5.98
CA GLU A 377 29.44 2.11 4.83
C GLU A 377 28.33 1.21 4.25
N LYS A 378 27.49 0.65 5.13
CA LYS A 378 26.36 -0.18 4.72
C LYS A 378 25.35 0.59 3.87
N TYR A 379 25.03 1.82 4.27
CA TYR A 379 24.09 2.70 3.57
C TYR A 379 24.70 3.24 2.28
N SER A 380 26.00 3.56 2.28
CA SER A 380 26.74 3.91 1.06
C SER A 380 26.65 2.77 0.03
N THR A 381 27.01 1.55 0.42
CA THR A 381 26.93 0.38 -0.45
C THR A 381 25.52 0.15 -1.00
N ALA A 382 24.49 0.34 -0.17
CA ALA A 382 23.11 0.18 -0.60
C ALA A 382 22.66 1.27 -1.58
N ALA A 383 23.09 2.53 -1.36
CA ALA A 383 22.84 3.63 -2.29
C ALA A 383 23.48 3.37 -3.66
N ASP A 384 24.72 2.87 -3.71
CA ASP A 384 25.39 2.52 -4.96
C ASP A 384 24.68 1.38 -5.70
N LYS A 385 24.22 0.35 -4.96
CA LYS A 385 23.42 -0.74 -5.53
C LYS A 385 22.15 -0.21 -6.18
N LEU A 386 21.39 0.63 -5.48
CA LEU A 386 20.18 1.27 -6.00
C LEU A 386 20.48 2.12 -7.25
N GLY A 387 21.55 2.91 -7.23
CA GLY A 387 22.02 3.65 -8.42
C GLY A 387 22.32 2.73 -9.60
N GLY A 388 22.99 1.60 -9.35
CA GLY A 388 23.27 0.58 -10.36
C GLY A 388 22.02 -0.03 -11.01
N LYS A 389 20.91 -0.16 -10.25
CA LYS A 389 19.60 -0.60 -10.74
C LYS A 389 18.92 0.44 -11.65
N MET A 390 19.40 1.69 -11.67
CA MET A 390 18.85 2.79 -12.48
C MET A 390 19.82 3.30 -13.57
N ARG A 391 20.93 2.59 -13.81
CA ARG A 391 22.00 3.05 -14.74
C ARG A 391 21.62 3.12 -16.22
N SER A 392 20.54 2.43 -16.62
CA SER A 392 20.05 2.39 -18.00
C SER A 392 18.60 1.98 -18.05
N LYS A 393 17.94 2.17 -19.20
CA LYS A 393 16.56 1.72 -19.42
C LYS A 393 16.37 0.25 -19.11
N GLN A 394 17.25 -0.62 -19.61
CA GLN A 394 17.15 -2.06 -19.40
C GLN A 394 17.29 -2.41 -17.92
N ALA A 395 18.28 -1.84 -17.22
CA ALA A 395 18.50 -2.10 -15.80
C ALA A 395 17.31 -1.62 -14.95
N PHE A 396 16.77 -0.44 -15.27
CA PHE A 396 15.64 0.14 -14.57
C PHE A 396 14.38 -0.72 -14.72
N THR A 397 14.03 -1.09 -15.95
CA THR A 397 12.87 -1.95 -16.23
C THR A 397 12.99 -3.31 -15.57
N SER A 398 14.15 -3.97 -15.62
CA SER A 398 14.34 -5.28 -14.99
C SER A 398 14.41 -5.22 -13.45
N SER A 399 14.54 -4.03 -12.86
CA SER A 399 14.73 -3.85 -11.42
C SER A 399 13.51 -3.21 -10.73
N SER A 400 12.39 -3.04 -11.42
CA SER A 400 11.19 -2.37 -10.87
C SER A 400 10.71 -3.01 -9.56
N SER A 401 10.66 -4.35 -9.50
CA SER A 401 10.29 -5.08 -8.28
C SER A 401 11.27 -4.82 -7.12
N TYR A 402 12.58 -4.84 -7.39
CA TYR A 402 13.62 -4.56 -6.39
C TYR A 402 13.49 -3.13 -5.84
N LEU A 403 13.36 -2.15 -6.73
CA LEU A 403 13.24 -0.73 -6.37
C LEU A 403 11.96 -0.46 -5.55
N ASN A 404 10.83 -1.04 -5.97
CA ASN A 404 9.56 -0.95 -5.24
C ASN A 404 9.65 -1.61 -3.86
N SER A 405 10.25 -2.82 -3.78
CA SER A 405 10.49 -3.53 -2.52
C SER A 405 11.22 -2.64 -1.51
N TYR A 406 12.28 -1.98 -1.97
CA TYR A 406 13.13 -1.16 -1.14
C TYR A 406 12.43 0.11 -0.65
N LYS A 407 11.66 0.79 -1.51
CA LYS A 407 10.82 1.94 -1.11
C LYS A 407 9.78 1.55 -0.08
N THR A 408 9.09 0.43 -0.28
CA THR A 408 8.05 -0.06 0.64
C THR A 408 8.64 -0.38 2.00
N ALA A 409 9.73 -1.16 2.05
CA ALA A 409 10.41 -1.51 3.30
C ALA A 409 10.99 -0.28 4.02
N GLY A 410 11.53 0.68 3.25
CA GLY A 410 12.03 1.95 3.78
C GLY A 410 10.96 2.85 4.40
N ARG A 411 9.71 2.75 3.95
CA ARG A 411 8.56 3.44 4.57
C ARG A 411 8.03 2.71 5.79
N ARG A 412 7.89 1.40 5.67
CA ARG A 412 7.30 0.52 6.69
C ARG A 412 8.11 -0.77 6.73
N ALA A 413 8.90 -0.93 7.78
CA ALA A 413 9.78 -2.09 7.92
C ALA A 413 8.99 -3.42 7.86
N TYR A 414 7.78 -3.46 8.43
CA TYR A 414 6.86 -4.61 8.36
C TYR A 414 6.01 -4.70 7.08
N GLY A 415 6.08 -3.69 6.19
CA GLY A 415 5.42 -3.70 4.87
C GLY A 415 6.20 -4.50 3.81
N ALA A 416 7.28 -5.17 4.20
CA ALA A 416 8.15 -5.99 3.34
C ALA A 416 7.50 -7.32 2.84
N SER A 417 6.19 -7.48 3.01
CA SER A 417 5.43 -8.64 2.55
C SER A 417 5.34 -8.63 1.02
N GLY A 418 6.23 -9.36 0.36
CA GLY A 418 6.33 -9.39 -1.11
C GLY A 418 7.55 -8.67 -1.68
N MET A 419 8.57 -8.40 -0.85
CA MET A 419 9.88 -8.01 -1.37
C MET A 419 10.48 -9.14 -2.19
N SER A 420 11.12 -8.80 -3.31
CA SER A 420 12.03 -9.73 -3.98
C SER A 420 13.11 -10.22 -3.01
N ALA A 421 13.55 -11.48 -3.15
CA ALA A 421 14.53 -12.09 -2.23
C ALA A 421 15.82 -11.25 -2.11
N ASP A 422 16.33 -10.73 -3.24
CA ASP A 422 17.50 -9.86 -3.28
C ASP A 422 17.29 -8.56 -2.48
N ALA A 423 16.16 -7.88 -2.70
CA ALA A 423 15.86 -6.64 -1.99
C ALA A 423 15.69 -6.89 -0.49
N ARG A 424 15.05 -8.01 -0.12
CA ARG A 424 14.89 -8.41 1.28
C ARG A 424 16.24 -8.63 1.94
N ASN A 425 17.13 -9.39 1.33
CA ASN A 425 18.45 -9.68 1.88
C ASN A 425 19.29 -8.41 2.05
N ASP A 426 19.30 -7.54 1.05
CA ASP A 426 20.00 -6.26 1.11
C ASP A 426 19.43 -5.36 2.22
N PHE A 427 18.11 -5.22 2.31
CA PHE A 427 17.46 -4.37 3.30
C PHE A 427 17.62 -4.91 4.73
N CYS A 428 17.47 -6.23 4.93
CA CYS A 428 17.74 -6.88 6.22
C CYS A 428 19.18 -6.65 6.69
N GLY A 429 20.15 -6.60 5.77
CA GLY A 429 21.54 -6.28 6.09
C GLY A 429 21.74 -4.87 6.68
N LEU A 430 20.82 -3.94 6.40
CA LEU A 430 20.82 -2.57 6.90
C LEU A 430 20.17 -2.44 8.26
N VAL A 431 18.93 -2.92 8.40
CA VAL A 431 18.09 -2.64 9.57
C VAL A 431 17.94 -3.83 10.54
N GLY A 432 18.40 -5.03 10.14
CA GLY A 432 18.30 -6.26 10.91
C GLY A 432 16.96 -6.98 10.75
N GLU A 433 16.96 -8.32 10.79
CA GLU A 433 15.78 -9.15 10.52
C GLU A 433 14.60 -8.93 11.48
N SER A 434 14.89 -8.61 12.75
CA SER A 434 13.86 -8.38 13.78
C SER A 434 13.00 -7.14 13.52
N THR A 435 13.39 -6.29 12.57
CA THR A 435 12.61 -5.11 12.17
C THR A 435 11.65 -5.40 11.02
N MET A 436 11.60 -6.62 10.49
CA MET A 436 10.81 -6.99 9.29
C MET A 436 9.56 -7.83 9.56
N THR A 437 9.37 -8.34 10.77
CA THR A 437 8.23 -9.19 11.14
C THR A 437 7.92 -9.05 12.63
N ASN A 438 6.67 -9.28 13.00
CA ASN A 438 6.28 -9.53 14.39
C ASN A 438 5.83 -10.99 14.58
N ASP A 439 5.52 -11.35 15.82
CA ASP A 439 5.10 -12.72 16.16
C ASP A 439 3.79 -13.12 15.47
N ALA A 440 2.87 -12.17 15.27
CA ALA A 440 1.61 -12.40 14.59
C ALA A 440 1.79 -12.75 13.11
N MET A 441 2.60 -11.97 12.40
CA MET A 441 2.97 -12.24 11.02
C MET A 441 3.68 -13.58 10.89
N LYS A 442 4.60 -13.90 11.81
CA LYS A 442 5.33 -15.17 11.79
C LYS A 442 4.38 -16.35 12.01
N SER A 443 3.55 -16.30 13.05
CA SER A 443 2.56 -17.34 13.34
C SER A 443 1.58 -17.56 12.19
N THR A 444 1.06 -16.46 11.60
CA THR A 444 0.17 -16.52 10.43
C THR A 444 0.91 -17.08 9.21
N THR A 445 2.18 -16.73 9.01
CA THR A 445 2.97 -17.30 7.90
C THR A 445 3.18 -18.81 8.11
N ASP A 446 3.55 -19.22 9.33
CA ASP A 446 3.76 -20.62 9.68
C ASP A 446 2.47 -21.43 9.46
N SER A 447 1.30 -20.92 9.86
CA SER A 447 -0.01 -21.59 9.63
C SER A 447 -0.42 -21.67 8.16
N PHE A 448 0.08 -20.78 7.30
CA PHE A 448 -0.12 -20.89 5.86
C PHE A 448 0.81 -21.91 5.19
N THR A 449 1.98 -22.19 5.78
CA THR A 449 2.95 -23.17 5.25
C THR A 449 2.71 -24.60 5.74
N VAL A 450 2.09 -24.76 6.91
CA VAL A 450 1.69 -26.07 7.43
C VAL A 450 0.34 -26.43 6.84
N ASP A 451 0.38 -27.19 5.74
CA ASP A 451 -0.65 -28.15 5.26
C ASP A 451 -1.02 -27.98 3.78
N ASP A 452 -0.02 -28.06 2.90
CA ASP A 452 -0.20 -28.41 1.48
C ASP A 452 0.62 -29.69 1.19
N GLY A 453 0.24 -30.79 1.85
CA GLY A 453 0.47 -32.15 1.32
C GLY A 453 -0.41 -32.45 0.10
N ALA A 454 -0.92 -31.42 -0.58
CA ALA A 454 -1.68 -31.52 -1.81
C ALA A 454 -0.70 -31.61 -2.98
N ASP A 455 -0.37 -32.85 -3.32
CA ASP A 455 0.13 -33.23 -4.64
C ASP A 455 -0.64 -32.44 -5.73
N PRO A 456 0.03 -31.67 -6.60
CA PRO A 456 -0.61 -30.90 -7.66
C PRO A 456 -1.46 -31.77 -8.61
N ASP A 457 -1.30 -33.09 -8.58
CA ASP A 457 -2.09 -34.04 -9.37
C ASP A 457 -3.44 -34.44 -8.73
N VAL A 458 -3.73 -34.11 -7.47
CA VAL A 458 -4.95 -34.59 -6.77
C VAL A 458 -6.22 -33.77 -7.07
N VAL A 459 -6.10 -32.62 -7.74
CA VAL A 459 -7.27 -31.90 -8.31
C VAL A 459 -7.61 -32.40 -9.74
N SER A 460 -6.89 -33.41 -10.25
CA SER A 460 -7.19 -34.03 -11.56
C SER A 460 -8.01 -35.32 -11.50
N SER A 461 -8.21 -35.93 -10.32
CA SER A 461 -8.87 -37.24 -10.21
C SER A 461 -10.25 -37.18 -9.56
N LYS A 462 -11.27 -36.81 -10.37
CA LYS A 462 -12.62 -37.42 -10.45
C LYS A 462 -13.58 -36.53 -11.25
N ILE A 463 -13.28 -36.36 -12.53
CA ILE A 463 -14.33 -36.30 -13.56
C ILE A 463 -13.90 -37.32 -14.59
N THR A 464 -14.41 -38.55 -14.48
CA THR A 464 -14.40 -39.48 -15.60
C THR A 464 -15.36 -38.90 -16.62
N ILE A 465 -14.82 -38.21 -17.62
CA ILE A 465 -15.56 -37.95 -18.85
C ILE A 465 -15.51 -39.29 -19.60
N ASP A 466 -16.63 -40.02 -19.59
CA ASP A 466 -16.84 -41.09 -20.56
C ASP A 466 -16.89 -40.42 -21.95
N ILE A 467 -15.76 -40.47 -22.65
CA ILE A 467 -15.74 -40.21 -24.08
C ILE A 467 -16.22 -41.51 -24.73
N ASP A 468 -17.53 -41.59 -24.95
CA ASP A 468 -18.10 -42.60 -25.82
C ASP A 468 -17.55 -42.40 -27.23
N THR A 469 -16.64 -43.28 -27.63
CA THR A 469 -16.07 -43.33 -28.97
C THR A 469 -16.88 -44.31 -29.80
N ASP A 470 -18.11 -43.94 -30.13
CA ASP A 470 -18.89 -44.67 -31.13
C ASP A 470 -18.44 -44.22 -32.55
N PRO A 471 -17.85 -45.11 -33.39
CA PRO A 471 -17.43 -44.77 -34.73
C PRO A 471 -18.59 -44.67 -35.74
N ASN A 472 -19.87 -44.86 -35.34
CA ASN A 472 -20.96 -44.86 -36.31
C ASN A 472 -22.35 -44.52 -35.72
N PRO A 473 -22.73 -43.22 -35.62
CA PRO A 473 -24.06 -42.87 -35.12
C PRO A 473 -25.10 -43.00 -36.24
N GLN A 474 -25.88 -44.09 -36.20
CA GLN A 474 -27.15 -44.19 -36.94
C GLN A 474 -28.23 -43.37 -36.22
N TRP A 475 -28.62 -42.24 -36.81
CA TRP A 475 -29.77 -41.46 -36.34
C TRP A 475 -31.08 -42.01 -36.92
N PRO A 476 -32.12 -42.30 -36.12
CA PRO A 476 -33.43 -42.64 -36.66
C PRO A 476 -34.13 -41.38 -37.20
N ILE A 477 -34.45 -41.42 -38.49
CA ILE A 477 -35.33 -40.47 -39.18
C ILE A 477 -36.75 -40.71 -38.69
N THR A 478 -37.37 -39.72 -38.05
CA THR A 478 -38.83 -39.63 -37.97
C THR A 478 -39.30 -38.25 -38.43
N THR A 479 -40.21 -38.29 -39.40
CA THR A 479 -40.77 -37.17 -40.16
C THR A 479 -42.14 -36.76 -39.61
N SER A 480 -42.34 -35.49 -39.26
CA SER A 480 -43.60 -34.75 -39.49
C SER A 480 -43.53 -33.27 -39.11
N PRO A 481 -44.37 -32.39 -39.71
CA PRO A 481 -43.93 -31.10 -40.22
C PRO A 481 -44.20 -29.90 -39.31
N ALA A 482 -43.43 -28.83 -39.55
CA ALA A 482 -43.60 -27.50 -38.98
C ALA A 482 -44.78 -26.74 -39.61
N PRO A 483 -45.44 -25.82 -38.89
CA PRO A 483 -46.24 -24.78 -39.50
C PRO A 483 -45.36 -23.57 -39.88
N ASP A 484 -45.52 -23.13 -41.13
CA ASP A 484 -44.97 -21.91 -41.69
C ASP A 484 -45.41 -20.67 -40.89
N THR A 485 -44.46 -19.80 -40.52
CA THR A 485 -44.77 -18.38 -40.30
C THR A 485 -43.59 -17.52 -40.75
N THR A 486 -43.73 -17.01 -41.95
CA THR A 486 -42.86 -16.00 -42.58
C THR A 486 -42.92 -14.69 -41.80
N ILE A 487 -41.81 -14.26 -41.20
CA ILE A 487 -41.67 -12.90 -40.65
C ILE A 487 -41.10 -11.99 -41.73
N ILE A 488 -41.94 -11.12 -42.27
CA ILE A 488 -41.56 -10.06 -43.21
C ILE A 488 -40.97 -8.89 -42.42
N ILE A 489 -39.69 -8.57 -42.67
CA ILE A 489 -39.04 -7.36 -42.15
C ILE A 489 -39.38 -6.19 -43.08
N THR A 490 -40.32 -5.34 -42.68
CA THR A 490 -40.56 -4.04 -43.33
C THR A 490 -39.73 -2.95 -42.65
N GLN A 491 -38.74 -2.41 -43.35
CA GLN A 491 -38.05 -1.19 -42.95
C GLN A 491 -39.00 0.02 -43.07
N THR A 492 -39.18 0.76 -41.98
CA THR A 492 -39.91 2.05 -41.97
C THR A 492 -38.90 3.18 -41.72
N PRO A 493 -38.81 4.21 -42.58
CA PRO A 493 -37.87 5.31 -42.38
C PRO A 493 -38.33 6.28 -41.27
N PRO A 494 -37.41 6.94 -40.54
CA PRO A 494 -37.77 7.83 -39.44
C PRO A 494 -38.41 9.13 -39.93
N LYS A 495 -39.49 9.55 -39.23
CA LYS A 495 -40.19 10.82 -39.43
C LYS A 495 -39.32 12.00 -38.96
N LYS A 496 -39.26 13.04 -39.80
CA LYS A 496 -38.69 14.36 -39.49
C LYS A 496 -39.51 15.05 -38.39
N GLU A 497 -38.89 15.37 -37.25
CA GLU A 497 -39.41 16.36 -36.32
C GLU A 497 -38.82 17.75 -36.62
N LYS A 498 -39.70 18.74 -36.57
CA LYS A 498 -39.48 20.13 -37.00
C LYS A 498 -38.65 20.89 -35.96
N GLU A 499 -37.57 21.52 -36.43
CA GLU A 499 -36.91 22.64 -35.77
C GLU A 499 -37.90 23.78 -35.52
N LYS A 500 -37.97 24.25 -34.28
CA LYS A 500 -38.52 25.57 -33.94
C LYS A 500 -37.37 26.50 -33.58
N GLU A 501 -37.09 27.43 -34.49
CA GLU A 501 -36.30 28.63 -34.25
C GLU A 501 -36.77 29.37 -32.99
N LYS A 502 -35.84 29.74 -32.11
CA LYS A 502 -36.00 30.91 -31.23
C LYS A 502 -34.76 31.79 -31.31
N LYS A 503 -35.07 33.06 -31.60
CA LYS A 503 -34.19 34.17 -31.94
C LYS A 503 -33.09 34.45 -30.92
N VAL A 504 -31.98 34.86 -31.50
CA VAL A 504 -30.84 35.62 -30.99
C VAL A 504 -31.27 36.84 -30.15
N SER A 505 -30.66 37.02 -28.98
CA SER A 505 -30.39 38.35 -28.42
C SER A 505 -29.02 38.36 -27.75
N SER A 506 -28.11 39.11 -28.36
CA SER A 506 -26.77 39.48 -27.92
C SER A 506 -26.78 40.26 -26.60
N VAL A 507 -25.99 39.83 -25.61
CA VAL A 507 -25.52 40.72 -24.53
C VAL A 507 -24.03 40.51 -24.31
N THR A 508 -23.28 41.45 -24.87
CA THR A 508 -21.90 41.83 -24.57
C THR A 508 -21.64 41.94 -23.06
N LYS A 509 -20.68 41.19 -22.51
CA LYS A 509 -20.06 41.51 -21.22
C LYS A 509 -18.61 41.96 -21.43
N LYS A 510 -18.41 43.24 -21.16
CA LYS A 510 -17.16 43.99 -21.15
C LYS A 510 -16.15 43.37 -20.18
N ARG A 511 -14.90 43.28 -20.64
CA ARG A 511 -13.69 43.34 -19.81
C ARG A 511 -13.66 44.65 -19.02
N SER A 512 -13.44 44.58 -17.72
CA SER A 512 -12.91 45.70 -16.92
C SER A 512 -11.56 45.33 -16.36
N LYS A 513 -10.53 46.07 -16.79
CA LYS A 513 -9.28 46.29 -16.04
C LYS A 513 -9.53 47.40 -15.00
N ARG A 514 -8.69 47.40 -13.95
CA ARG A 514 -8.35 48.42 -12.94
C ARG A 514 -8.71 47.96 -11.51
N TRP A 515 -7.87 48.04 -10.49
CA TRP A 515 -6.51 48.58 -10.27
C TRP A 515 -5.75 47.64 -9.33
#